data_AF-A0A3S0VI23-F1
#
_entry.id   AF-A0A3S0VI23-F1
#
_cell.length_a   1.000
_cell.length_b   1.000
_cell.length_c   1.000
_cell.angle_alpha   90.00
_cell.angle_beta   90.00
_cell.angle_gamma   90.00
#
_symmetry.space_group_name_H-M   'P 1'
#
loop_
_entity.id
_entity.type
_entity.pdbx_description
1 polymer ?
#
loop_
_entity_poly.entity_id
_entity_poly.type
_entity_poly.pdbx_seq_one_letter_code
_entity_poly.pdbx_strand_id
1 'polypeptide(L)'
;MISLSAYQPKLKQETSRKSLKAGIWLDGTFDWVTDESASYANGEVRTLIQSFTKRQVTFFKFTIKNSSKEKLIPKIMFHYENLLERQTVAFYSPGEKAIMHIGQTSVALIGGLMNGKGISQYCIQGKKHLYQNGCFKSLKEGILAFSPLAKGEVSSMFSFETAILPQDSAEAIAWVISSATQEEAKFINDSLLAAGPNLNI
;
A
#
# COMPACT_ATOMS: atom_id res chain seq x y z
N MET A 1 15.81 41.47 -32.30
CA MET A 1 14.57 41.20 -31.54
C MET A 1 14.75 39.85 -30.87
N ILE A 2 15.18 39.86 -29.60
CA ILE A 2 15.50 38.65 -28.82
C ILE A 2 14.26 38.33 -28.00
N SER A 3 13.57 37.24 -28.32
CA SER A 3 12.40 36.79 -27.56
C SER A 3 12.87 36.20 -26.24
N LEU A 4 12.49 36.86 -25.14
CA LEU A 4 12.76 36.43 -23.78
C LEU A 4 11.98 35.14 -23.48
N SER A 5 12.72 34.12 -23.08
CA SER A 5 12.24 32.86 -22.52
C SER A 5 11.19 33.10 -21.43
N ALA A 6 10.00 32.54 -21.61
CA ALA A 6 9.02 32.43 -20.54
C ALA A 6 9.50 31.36 -19.56
N TYR A 7 10.08 31.80 -18.45
CA TYR A 7 10.30 30.98 -17.27
C TYR A 7 8.97 30.41 -16.80
N GLN A 8 8.72 29.13 -17.10
CA GLN A 8 7.65 28.38 -16.46
C GLN A 8 8.15 27.96 -15.07
N PRO A 9 7.49 28.38 -13.98
CA PRO A 9 7.88 27.93 -12.66
C PRO A 9 7.70 26.41 -12.62
N LYS A 10 8.80 25.70 -12.37
CA LYS A 10 8.75 24.28 -12.00
C LYS A 10 7.81 24.19 -10.81
N LEU A 11 6.58 23.75 -11.05
CA LEU A 11 5.70 23.24 -10.02
C LEU A 11 6.54 22.25 -9.22
N LYS A 12 6.87 22.62 -7.98
CA LYS A 12 7.43 21.70 -7.01
C LYS A 12 6.43 20.55 -6.88
N GLN A 13 6.65 19.48 -7.62
CA GLN A 13 6.30 18.16 -7.13
C GLN A 13 7.14 17.99 -5.87
N GLU A 14 6.58 18.40 -4.72
CA GLU A 14 6.98 17.81 -3.46
C GLU A 14 6.57 16.34 -3.54
N THR A 15 7.44 15.55 -4.18
CA THR A 15 7.39 14.10 -4.10
C THR A 15 7.49 13.79 -2.62
N SER A 16 6.35 13.45 -2.00
CA SER A 16 6.34 12.91 -0.65
C SER A 16 7.37 11.78 -0.63
N ARG A 17 8.47 11.99 0.10
CA ARG A 17 9.61 11.06 0.13
C ARG A 17 9.29 9.76 0.87
N LYS A 18 8.11 9.70 1.48
CA LYS A 18 7.39 8.50 1.92
C LYS A 18 6.26 8.26 0.92
N SER A 19 6.27 7.13 0.24
CA SER A 19 5.21 6.80 -0.72
C SER A 19 4.61 5.45 -0.38
N LEU A 20 3.30 5.42 -0.20
CA LEU A 20 2.52 4.20 -0.34
C LEU A 20 1.89 4.24 -1.73
N LYS A 21 2.13 3.21 -2.54
CA LYS A 21 1.52 3.03 -3.86
C LYS A 21 0.61 1.82 -3.81
N ALA A 22 -0.51 1.87 -4.51
CA ALA A 22 -1.39 0.72 -4.65
C ALA A 22 -1.31 0.16 -6.08
N GLY A 23 -1.47 -1.15 -6.19
CA GLY A 23 -1.66 -1.85 -7.45
C GLY A 23 -2.69 -2.95 -7.29
N ILE A 24 -3.15 -3.47 -8.41
CA ILE A 24 -4.09 -4.57 -8.46
C ILE A 24 -3.44 -5.73 -9.19
N TRP A 25 -3.54 -6.91 -8.60
CA TRP A 25 -3.32 -8.16 -9.31
C TRP A 25 -4.67 -8.80 -9.60
N LEU A 26 -4.90 -9.18 -10.85
CA LEU A 26 -6.11 -9.85 -11.32
C LEU A 26 -5.76 -10.79 -12.48
N ASP A 27 -6.22 -12.03 -12.41
CA ASP A 27 -6.12 -13.03 -13.50
C ASP A 27 -4.72 -13.18 -14.13
N GLY A 28 -3.68 -13.13 -13.29
CA GLY A 28 -2.29 -13.34 -13.69
C GLY A 28 -1.55 -12.09 -14.14
N THR A 29 -2.20 -10.92 -14.18
CA THR A 29 -1.56 -9.64 -14.47
C THR A 29 -1.52 -8.76 -13.22
N PHE A 30 -0.52 -7.88 -13.15
CA PHE A 30 -0.39 -6.89 -12.10
C PHE A 30 -0.17 -5.52 -12.73
N ASP A 31 -0.91 -4.54 -12.22
CA ASP A 31 -0.83 -3.15 -12.67
C ASP A 31 -0.80 -2.20 -11.48
N TRP A 32 0.06 -1.19 -11.54
CA TRP A 32 0.02 -0.08 -10.60
C TRP A 32 -1.19 0.80 -10.91
N VAL A 33 -1.90 1.23 -9.86
CA VAL A 33 -3.00 2.19 -10.00
C VAL A 33 -2.39 3.58 -9.91
N THR A 34 -2.23 4.22 -11.06
CA THR A 34 -1.59 5.55 -11.18
C THR A 34 -2.57 6.70 -11.12
N ASP A 35 -3.80 6.47 -11.57
CA ASP A 35 -4.88 7.45 -11.57
C ASP A 35 -5.80 7.22 -10.38
N GLU A 36 -6.51 8.27 -9.95
CA GLU A 36 -7.52 8.15 -8.89
C GLU A 36 -8.57 7.10 -9.23
N SER A 37 -8.89 6.91 -10.51
CA SER A 37 -9.73 5.84 -10.99
C SER A 37 -9.14 5.14 -12.20
N ALA A 38 -9.15 3.82 -12.23
CA ALA A 38 -8.72 3.02 -13.37
C ALA A 38 -9.74 1.93 -13.71
N SER A 39 -9.76 1.51 -14.98
CA SER A 39 -10.62 0.45 -15.49
C SER A 39 -9.78 -0.70 -16.05
N TYR A 40 -10.18 -1.93 -15.73
CA TYR A 40 -9.52 -3.17 -16.15
C TYR A 40 -10.55 -4.12 -16.78
N ALA A 41 -10.08 -5.20 -17.42
CA ALA A 41 -10.92 -6.20 -18.06
C ALA A 41 -12.01 -5.56 -18.95
N ASN A 42 -11.60 -4.74 -19.92
CA ASN A 42 -12.49 -4.03 -20.83
C ASN A 42 -13.56 -3.15 -20.15
N GLY A 43 -13.28 -2.67 -18.93
CA GLY A 43 -14.17 -1.78 -18.17
C GLY A 43 -15.11 -2.48 -17.20
N GLU A 44 -15.06 -3.81 -17.11
CA GLU A 44 -15.86 -4.58 -16.16
C GLU A 44 -15.37 -4.42 -14.72
N VAL A 45 -14.08 -4.16 -14.52
CA VAL A 45 -13.50 -3.91 -13.21
C VAL A 45 -13.10 -2.45 -13.12
N ARG A 46 -13.61 -1.75 -12.10
CA ARG A 46 -13.28 -0.36 -11.84
C ARG A 46 -12.65 -0.21 -10.47
N THR A 47 -11.65 0.64 -10.39
CA THR A 47 -10.96 0.96 -9.14
C THR A 47 -11.07 2.44 -8.83
N LEU A 48 -11.05 2.77 -7.55
CA LEU A 48 -10.97 4.14 -7.04
C LEU A 48 -9.97 4.14 -5.88
N ILE A 49 -8.98 5.03 -5.91
CA ILE A 49 -8.05 5.22 -4.81
C ILE A 49 -8.18 6.63 -4.25
N GLN A 50 -8.32 6.71 -2.94
CA GLN A 50 -8.36 7.97 -2.21
C GLN A 50 -7.33 7.93 -1.09
N SER A 51 -6.64 9.03 -0.87
CA SER A 51 -5.71 9.16 0.25
C SER A 51 -5.95 10.46 0.99
N PHE A 52 -5.80 10.42 2.31
CA PHE A 52 -5.82 11.62 3.13
C PHE A 52 -4.93 11.40 4.36
N THR A 53 -4.43 12.49 4.92
CA THR A 53 -3.61 12.46 6.13
C THR A 53 -4.33 13.18 7.25
N LYS A 54 -4.41 12.54 8.41
CA LYS A 54 -4.93 13.13 9.64
C LYS A 54 -3.92 12.94 10.76
N ARG A 55 -3.36 14.05 11.24
CA ARG A 55 -2.26 14.07 12.22
C ARG A 55 -1.10 13.23 11.68
N GLN A 56 -0.77 12.14 12.36
CA GLN A 56 0.36 11.28 12.06
C GLN A 56 0.00 10.01 11.27
N VAL A 57 -1.26 9.88 10.86
CA VAL A 57 -1.76 8.74 10.09
C VAL A 57 -2.13 9.18 8.69
N THR A 58 -1.55 8.52 7.69
CA THR A 58 -1.99 8.62 6.29
C THR A 58 -2.81 7.38 5.96
N PHE A 59 -4.02 7.59 5.47
CA PHE A 59 -4.93 6.53 5.06
C PHE A 59 -5.00 6.43 3.54
N PHE A 60 -5.24 5.21 3.06
CA PHE A 60 -5.46 4.88 1.66
C PHE A 60 -6.68 3.99 1.57
N LYS A 61 -7.74 4.50 0.94
CA LYS A 61 -8.97 3.76 0.69
C LYS A 61 -8.96 3.30 -0.76
N PHE A 62 -9.04 1.98 -0.96
CA PHE A 62 -9.04 1.34 -2.26
C PHE A 62 -10.41 0.69 -2.53
N THR A 63 -11.15 1.43 -3.34
CA THR A 63 -12.33 1.10 -4.13
C THR A 63 -12.13 -0.01 -5.17
N ILE A 64 -12.76 -1.20 -5.10
CA ILE A 64 -12.87 -2.07 -6.28
C ILE A 64 -14.31 -2.48 -6.53
N LYS A 65 -14.78 -2.28 -7.76
CA LYS A 65 -16.12 -2.66 -8.22
C LYS A 65 -16.04 -3.70 -9.33
N ASN A 66 -16.74 -4.80 -9.12
CA ASN A 66 -16.99 -5.83 -10.11
C ASN A 66 -18.30 -5.56 -10.84
N SER A 67 -18.23 -5.13 -12.10
CA SER A 67 -19.40 -4.93 -12.97
C SER A 67 -19.60 -6.08 -13.96
N SER A 68 -18.81 -7.16 -13.85
CA SER A 68 -18.95 -8.37 -14.66
C SER A 68 -20.08 -9.27 -14.13
N LYS A 69 -20.34 -10.37 -14.86
CA LYS A 69 -21.25 -11.45 -14.43
C LYS A 69 -20.54 -12.56 -13.64
N GLU A 70 -19.22 -12.49 -13.54
CA GLU A 70 -18.40 -13.52 -12.92
C GLU A 70 -17.86 -13.05 -11.55
N LYS A 71 -17.50 -14.01 -10.71
CA LYS A 71 -16.84 -13.72 -9.43
C LYS A 71 -15.38 -13.34 -9.68
N LEU A 72 -14.89 -12.30 -9.01
CA LEU A 72 -13.48 -11.91 -9.03
C LEU A 72 -12.77 -12.31 -7.74
N ILE A 73 -11.48 -12.60 -7.84
CA ILE A 73 -10.58 -12.84 -6.69
C ILE A 73 -9.34 -11.96 -6.84
N PRO A 74 -9.50 -10.62 -6.81
CA PRO A 74 -8.38 -9.70 -6.94
C PRO A 74 -7.50 -9.73 -5.70
N LYS A 75 -6.24 -9.34 -5.88
CA LYS A 75 -5.34 -8.99 -4.78
C LYS A 75 -4.99 -7.52 -4.88
N ILE A 76 -5.36 -6.74 -3.86
CA ILE A 76 -4.97 -5.33 -3.76
C ILE A 76 -3.61 -5.30 -3.10
N MET A 77 -2.61 -4.82 -3.83
CA MET A 77 -1.23 -4.76 -3.38
C MET A 77 -0.88 -3.34 -2.99
N PHE A 78 -0.21 -3.17 -1.85
CA PHE A 78 0.35 -1.90 -1.44
C PHE A 78 1.87 -2.02 -1.34
N HIS A 79 2.58 -1.00 -1.79
CA HIS A 79 4.04 -0.89 -1.69
C HIS A 79 4.42 0.38 -0.96
N TYR A 80 5.10 0.20 0.17
CA TYR A 80 5.65 1.27 0.98
C TYR A 80 7.15 1.38 0.83
N GLU A 81 7.63 2.61 0.69
CA GLU A 81 9.05 2.94 0.77
C GLU A 81 9.21 4.32 1.43
N ASN A 82 10.27 4.45 2.23
CA ASN A 82 10.73 5.71 2.79
C ASN A 82 12.14 6.00 2.29
N LEU A 83 12.26 6.86 1.28
CA LEU A 83 13.52 7.16 0.59
C LEU A 83 14.51 7.97 1.46
N LEU A 84 14.07 8.49 2.61
CA LEU A 84 14.92 9.22 3.54
C LEU A 84 15.70 8.33 4.50
N GLU A 85 15.18 7.13 4.78
CA GLU A 85 15.73 6.24 5.79
C GLU A 85 16.60 5.17 5.15
N ARG A 86 17.92 5.28 5.36
CA ARG A 86 18.91 4.35 4.79
C ARG A 86 19.33 3.23 5.72
N GLN A 87 18.98 3.34 7.00
CA GLN A 87 19.34 2.39 8.05
C GLN A 87 18.09 1.99 8.82
N THR A 88 17.12 1.44 8.11
CA THR A 88 15.86 0.97 8.66
C THR A 88 15.94 -0.51 8.93
N VAL A 89 15.35 -0.98 10.03
CA VAL A 89 14.97 -2.39 10.17
C VAL A 89 13.47 -2.48 9.95
N ALA A 90 13.04 -3.27 8.96
CA ALA A 90 11.63 -3.48 8.70
C ALA A 90 11.24 -4.94 8.92
N PHE A 91 10.15 -5.19 9.63
CA PHE A 91 9.65 -6.54 9.88
C PHE A 91 8.12 -6.58 10.00
N TYR A 92 7.53 -7.74 9.72
CA TYR A 92 6.14 -7.99 10.06
C TYR A 92 6.04 -8.35 11.55
N SER A 93 5.20 -7.63 12.29
CA SER A 93 4.89 -7.91 13.70
C SER A 93 3.56 -8.67 13.78
N PRO A 94 3.56 -9.97 14.14
CA PRO A 94 2.32 -10.75 14.27
C PRO A 94 1.37 -10.21 15.34
N GLY A 95 1.91 -9.66 16.44
CA GLY A 95 1.12 -9.08 17.52
C GLY A 95 0.33 -7.86 17.06
N GLU A 96 0.96 -7.00 16.26
CA GLU A 96 0.33 -5.77 15.72
C GLU A 96 -0.43 -6.01 14.41
N LYS A 97 -0.30 -7.22 13.83
CA LYS A 97 -0.80 -7.59 12.49
C LYS A 97 -0.39 -6.58 11.40
N ALA A 98 0.81 -6.03 11.54
CA ALA A 98 1.28 -4.89 10.77
C ALA A 98 2.77 -5.01 10.44
N ILE A 99 3.22 -4.25 9.44
CA ILE A 99 4.65 -4.12 9.11
C ILE A 99 5.20 -2.89 9.83
N MET A 100 6.30 -3.05 10.55
CA MET A 100 7.02 -1.98 11.22
C MET A 100 8.28 -1.64 10.46
N HIS A 101 8.56 -0.35 10.27
CA HIS A 101 9.82 0.20 9.79
C HIS A 101 10.40 1.03 10.92
N ILE A 102 11.56 0.64 11.42
CA ILE A 102 12.25 1.29 12.53
C ILE A 102 13.53 1.92 11.99
N GLY A 103 13.52 3.24 11.85
CA GLY A 103 14.69 4.06 11.55
C GLY A 103 15.41 4.50 12.83
N GLN A 104 16.38 5.40 12.69
CA GLN A 104 17.13 5.93 13.84
C GLN A 104 16.29 6.84 14.74
N THR A 105 15.41 7.63 14.14
CA THR A 105 14.61 8.65 14.83
C THR A 105 13.12 8.60 14.45
N SER A 106 12.72 7.59 13.67
CA SER A 106 11.35 7.45 13.20
C SER A 106 10.90 6.01 13.19
N VAL A 107 9.61 5.83 13.48
CA VAL A 107 8.89 4.56 13.31
C VAL A 107 7.78 4.80 12.29
N ALA A 108 7.62 3.87 11.35
CA ALA A 108 6.43 3.77 10.53
C ALA A 108 5.77 2.41 10.75
N LEU A 109 4.50 2.41 11.13
CA LEU A 109 3.67 1.21 11.22
C LEU A 109 2.67 1.20 10.07
N ILE A 110 2.66 0.12 9.31
CA ILE A 110 1.86 -0.05 8.10
C ILE A 110 0.90 -1.20 8.32
N GLY A 111 -0.38 -0.91 8.26
CA GLY A 111 -1.45 -1.86 8.49
C GLY A 111 -2.65 -1.58 7.59
N GLY A 112 -3.72 -2.30 7.83
CA GLY A 112 -4.98 -2.09 7.14
C GLY A 112 -5.92 -3.27 7.27
N LEU A 113 -7.12 -3.08 6.71
CA LEU A 113 -8.20 -4.05 6.75
C LEU A 113 -8.95 -4.07 5.41
N MET A 114 -9.42 -5.26 5.05
CA MET A 114 -10.39 -5.50 3.99
C MET A 114 -11.39 -6.54 4.49
N ASN A 115 -12.68 -6.19 4.54
CA ASN A 115 -13.73 -7.06 5.09
C ASN A 115 -13.38 -7.64 6.48
N GLY A 116 -12.79 -6.82 7.35
CA GLY A 116 -12.36 -7.21 8.70
C GLY A 116 -11.12 -8.10 8.77
N LYS A 117 -10.48 -8.42 7.64
CA LYS A 117 -9.24 -9.19 7.56
C LYS A 117 -8.06 -8.26 7.33
N GLY A 118 -6.94 -8.55 7.99
CA GLY A 118 -5.69 -7.82 7.82
C GLY A 118 -4.89 -8.28 6.60
N ILE A 119 -3.59 -8.01 6.63
CA ILE A 119 -2.64 -8.36 5.57
C ILE A 119 -2.65 -9.87 5.29
N SER A 120 -2.82 -10.26 4.01
CA SER A 120 -2.83 -11.66 3.56
C SER A 120 -1.45 -12.17 3.17
N GLN A 121 -0.67 -11.35 2.45
CA GLN A 121 0.70 -11.65 2.05
C GLN A 121 1.58 -10.43 2.30
N TYR A 122 2.87 -10.65 2.53
CA TYR A 122 3.84 -9.57 2.67
C TYR A 122 5.24 -10.03 2.24
N CYS A 123 6.01 -9.07 1.72
CA CYS A 123 7.40 -9.21 1.35
C CYS A 123 8.12 -7.91 1.70
N ILE A 124 9.15 -8.02 2.55
CA ILE A 124 10.02 -6.93 2.94
C ILE A 124 11.38 -7.19 2.31
N GLN A 125 11.88 -6.22 1.54
CA GLN A 125 13.14 -6.35 0.81
C GLN A 125 14.05 -5.16 1.05
N GLY A 126 15.36 -5.38 0.97
CA GLY A 126 16.34 -4.31 0.85
C GLY A 126 16.53 -3.87 -0.61
N LYS A 127 17.23 -2.75 -0.82
CA LYS A 127 17.55 -2.15 -2.14
C LYS A 127 18.16 -3.09 -3.18
N LYS A 128 18.84 -4.16 -2.75
CA LYS A 128 19.26 -5.24 -3.64
C LYS A 128 18.07 -6.18 -3.82
N HIS A 129 17.19 -5.85 -4.76
CA HIS A 129 15.99 -6.63 -5.09
C HIS A 129 16.31 -8.14 -5.04
N LEU A 130 15.66 -8.83 -4.11
CA LEU A 130 15.94 -10.25 -3.86
C LEU A 130 15.42 -11.14 -5.00
N TYR A 131 14.43 -10.67 -5.76
CA TYR A 131 13.78 -11.43 -6.82
C TYR A 131 13.71 -10.63 -8.14
N GLN A 132 13.69 -11.36 -9.26
CA GLN A 132 13.67 -10.79 -10.61
C GLN A 132 12.43 -9.93 -10.87
N ASN A 133 11.29 -10.24 -10.23
CA ASN A 133 10.01 -9.55 -10.36
C ASN A 133 9.69 -8.70 -9.12
N GLY A 134 10.70 -8.12 -8.47
CA GLY A 134 10.51 -7.33 -7.24
C GLY A 134 10.10 -8.21 -6.05
N CYS A 135 8.94 -7.96 -5.45
CA CYS A 135 8.44 -8.78 -4.33
C CYS A 135 7.69 -10.05 -4.77
N PHE A 136 7.41 -10.23 -6.06
CA PHE A 136 6.67 -11.39 -6.54
C PHE A 136 7.57 -12.63 -6.61
N LYS A 137 7.17 -13.68 -5.89
CA LYS A 137 7.67 -15.05 -6.12
C LYS A 137 7.07 -15.62 -7.40
N SER A 138 5.78 -15.36 -7.62
CA SER A 138 5.03 -15.78 -8.82
C SER A 138 4.10 -14.65 -9.23
N LEU A 139 4.46 -13.91 -10.27
CA LEU A 139 3.60 -12.86 -10.83
C LEU A 139 2.33 -13.45 -11.42
N LYS A 140 2.43 -14.59 -12.09
CA LYS A 140 1.30 -15.31 -12.71
C LYS A 140 0.24 -15.73 -11.69
N GLU A 141 0.61 -15.98 -10.44
CA GLU A 141 -0.33 -16.39 -9.37
C GLU A 141 -0.55 -15.28 -8.34
N GLY A 142 0.09 -14.12 -8.54
CA GLY A 142 0.04 -12.99 -7.60
C GLY A 142 0.59 -13.32 -6.22
N ILE A 143 1.58 -14.21 -6.14
CA ILE A 143 2.18 -14.66 -4.87
C ILE A 143 3.41 -13.82 -4.58
N LEU A 144 3.40 -13.14 -3.43
CA LEU A 144 4.57 -12.45 -2.90
C LEU A 144 5.54 -13.45 -2.28
N ALA A 145 6.83 -13.17 -2.38
CA ALA A 145 7.84 -13.93 -1.69
C ALA A 145 7.75 -13.70 -0.18
N PHE A 146 7.81 -14.78 0.61
CA PHE A 146 7.77 -14.66 2.05
C PHE A 146 9.12 -14.14 2.55
N SER A 147 9.17 -12.85 2.87
CA SER A 147 10.33 -12.18 3.44
C SER A 147 9.86 -11.29 4.60
N PRO A 148 9.89 -11.78 5.86
CA PRO A 148 9.30 -11.10 7.00
C PRO A 148 10.19 -10.03 7.64
N LEU A 149 11.44 -9.89 7.20
CA LEU A 149 12.44 -9.02 7.81
C LEU A 149 13.48 -8.56 6.78
N ALA A 150 13.83 -7.28 6.79
CA ALA A 150 15.00 -6.75 6.09
C ALA A 150 15.63 -5.58 6.86
N LYS A 151 16.86 -5.22 6.48
CA LYS A 151 17.61 -4.08 7.03
C LYS A 151 18.23 -3.24 5.92
N GLY A 152 18.36 -1.94 6.17
CA GLY A 152 19.03 -0.95 5.32
C GLY A 152 18.05 0.01 4.66
N GLU A 153 18.27 0.28 3.38
CA GLU A 153 17.27 0.91 2.50
C GLU A 153 16.25 -0.17 2.15
N VAL A 154 15.07 -0.12 2.76
CA VAL A 154 14.05 -1.18 2.70
C VAL A 154 12.75 -0.69 2.06
N SER A 155 12.08 -1.59 1.35
CA SER A 155 10.69 -1.42 0.93
C SER A 155 9.86 -2.62 1.38
N SER A 156 8.55 -2.41 1.44
CA SER A 156 7.60 -3.45 1.84
C SER A 156 6.45 -3.49 0.88
N MET A 157 6.10 -4.69 0.43
CA MET A 157 4.89 -4.94 -0.35
C MET A 157 3.98 -5.88 0.43
N PHE A 158 2.68 -5.61 0.43
CA PHE A 158 1.70 -6.45 1.11
C PHE A 158 0.37 -6.47 0.36
N SER A 159 -0.45 -7.50 0.61
CA SER A 159 -1.74 -7.69 -0.06
C SER A 159 -2.93 -7.70 0.89
N PHE A 160 -4.07 -7.22 0.39
CA PHE A 160 -5.40 -7.60 0.87
C PHE A 160 -6.11 -8.40 -0.20
N GLU A 161 -6.89 -9.39 0.23
CA GLU A 161 -7.50 -10.37 -0.67
C GLU A 161 -8.93 -10.65 -0.25
N THR A 162 -9.84 -10.57 -1.20
CA THR A 162 -11.23 -10.97 -0.99
C THR A 162 -11.81 -11.48 -2.30
N ALA A 163 -12.84 -12.31 -2.18
CA ALA A 163 -13.75 -12.54 -3.29
C ALA A 163 -14.71 -11.35 -3.44
N ILE A 164 -15.02 -10.98 -4.68
CA ILE A 164 -16.02 -9.97 -5.02
C ILE A 164 -17.05 -10.63 -5.93
N LEU A 165 -18.31 -10.65 -5.49
CA LEU A 165 -19.41 -11.25 -6.25
C LEU A 165 -19.75 -10.40 -7.50
N PRO A 166 -20.47 -10.97 -8.47
CA PRO A 166 -20.97 -10.20 -9.61
C PRO A 166 -21.77 -8.98 -9.14
N GLN A 167 -21.56 -7.83 -9.81
CA GLN A 167 -22.23 -6.56 -9.51
C GLN A 167 -21.95 -5.99 -8.11
N ASP A 168 -20.95 -6.51 -7.39
CA ASP A 168 -20.61 -6.10 -6.04
C ASP A 168 -19.32 -5.26 -5.99
N SER A 169 -19.01 -4.72 -4.81
CA SER A 169 -17.79 -3.97 -4.56
C SER A 169 -17.13 -4.39 -3.26
N ALA A 170 -15.84 -4.14 -3.15
CA ALA A 170 -15.11 -4.32 -1.92
C ALA A 170 -14.16 -3.15 -1.68
N GLU A 171 -13.88 -2.92 -0.40
CA GLU A 171 -13.06 -1.81 0.05
C GLU A 171 -11.92 -2.32 0.92
N ALA A 172 -10.71 -1.89 0.58
CA ALA A 172 -9.55 -2.05 1.44
C ALA A 172 -9.11 -0.69 1.97
N ILE A 173 -8.86 -0.62 3.27
CA ILE A 173 -8.31 0.55 3.93
C ILE A 173 -6.91 0.19 4.42
N ALA A 174 -5.89 0.81 3.85
CA ALA A 174 -4.52 0.76 4.36
C ALA A 174 -4.20 2.04 5.13
N TRP A 175 -3.27 1.95 6.07
CA TRP A 175 -2.73 3.12 6.76
C TRP A 175 -1.24 3.03 6.99
N VAL A 176 -0.61 4.20 7.05
CA VAL A 176 0.76 4.39 7.49
C VAL A 176 0.74 5.35 8.68
N ILE A 177 1.13 4.86 9.85
CA ILE A 177 1.28 5.64 11.07
C ILE A 177 2.75 6.04 11.16
N SER A 178 3.05 7.33 11.11
CA SER A 178 4.40 7.85 11.42
C SER A 178 4.47 8.25 12.89
N SER A 179 5.46 7.79 13.65
CA SER A 179 5.62 8.13 15.06
C SER A 179 7.10 8.25 15.43
N ALA A 180 7.36 8.79 16.62
CA ALA A 180 8.72 8.80 17.20
C ALA A 180 9.03 7.48 17.92
N THR A 181 8.00 6.77 18.41
CA THR A 181 8.15 5.56 19.23
C THR A 181 7.26 4.43 18.71
N GLN A 182 7.64 3.19 19.02
CA GLN A 182 6.87 2.01 18.64
C GLN A 182 5.56 1.94 19.43
N GLU A 183 5.60 2.35 20.69
CA GLU A 183 4.48 2.33 21.62
C GLU A 183 3.36 3.27 21.15
N GLU A 184 3.72 4.46 20.68
CA GLU A 184 2.77 5.42 20.10
C GLU A 184 2.13 4.87 18.82
N ALA A 185 2.93 4.31 17.91
CA ALA A 185 2.42 3.72 16.68
C ALA A 185 1.46 2.56 16.96
N LYS A 186 1.83 1.69 17.91
CA LYS A 186 1.01 0.57 18.37
C LYS A 186 -0.33 1.04 18.93
N PHE A 187 -0.31 2.01 19.86
CA PHE A 187 -1.52 2.53 20.49
C PHE A 187 -2.53 3.06 19.45
N ILE A 188 -2.03 3.76 18.43
CA ILE A 188 -2.85 4.26 17.33
C ILE A 188 -3.36 3.08 16.48
N ASN A 189 -2.50 2.12 16.13
CA ASN A 189 -2.89 0.95 15.34
C ASN A 189 -4.00 0.13 16.03
N ASP A 190 -3.86 -0.12 17.34
CA ASP A 190 -4.86 -0.82 18.14
C ASP A 190 -6.21 -0.09 18.10
N SER A 191 -6.18 1.24 18.18
CA SER A 191 -7.38 2.08 18.09
C SER A 191 -8.04 1.98 16.70
N LEU A 192 -7.26 1.95 15.63
CA LEU A 192 -7.76 1.80 14.26
C LEU A 192 -8.34 0.41 14.02
N LEU A 193 -7.67 -0.64 14.49
CA LEU A 193 -8.14 -2.02 14.41
C LEU A 193 -9.44 -2.23 15.20
N ALA A 194 -9.57 -1.60 16.37
CA ALA A 194 -10.78 -1.64 17.18
C ALA A 194 -11.97 -0.92 16.52
N ALA A 195 -11.72 0.17 15.79
CA ALA A 195 -12.75 0.85 15.00
C ALA A 195 -13.24 -0.01 13.81
N GLY A 196 -12.33 -0.79 13.21
CA GLY A 196 -12.65 -1.76 12.17
C GLY A 196 -13.36 -1.12 10.96
N PRO A 197 -14.46 -1.70 10.44
CA PRO A 197 -15.19 -1.14 9.29
C PRO A 197 -15.89 0.20 9.57
N ASN A 198 -15.97 0.63 10.84
CA ASN A 198 -16.55 1.92 11.23
C ASN A 198 -15.52 3.06 11.22
N LEU A 199 -14.36 2.86 10.61
CA LEU A 199 -13.40 3.93 10.33
C LEU A 199 -14.10 4.98 9.47
N ASN A 200 -14.56 6.07 10.10
CA ASN A 200 -15.06 7.25 9.40
C ASN A 200 -13.85 8.00 8.83
N ILE A 201 -13.55 7.70 7.59
CA ILE A 201 -12.44 8.23 6.82
C ILE A 201 -12.92 8.93 5.55
#